data_AF-A0A316B7P6-F1
#
_entry.id   AF-A0A316B7P6-F1
#
_cell.length_a   1.000
_cell.length_b   1.000
_cell.length_c   1.000
_cell.angle_alpha   90.00
_cell.angle_beta   90.00
_cell.angle_gamma   90.00
#
_symmetry.space_group_name_H-M   'P 1'
#
loop_
_entity.id
_entity.type
_entity.pdbx_description
1 polymer ?
#
loop_
_entity_poly.entity_id
_entity_poly.type
_entity_poly.pdbx_seq_one_letter_code
_entity_poly.pdbx_strand_id
1 'polypeptide(L)'
;MKKILILPLAALISFGIAGCTAGKETIETTSQAPDAQVTSSDVETEATSDAGESSSEAETSVKASETSTEDTTEKNADGVELAIPGTWQAASIVTKDDKAEPEFYVQFTKTEICYGHMTDGQFVKEYSDKILRFDKSIDGHYLVQAESAKSGRYTFKTSQDDTTIMEYYSTWEDAEFADKYVGGSSISKCTK
;
A
#
# COMPACT_ATOMS: atom_id res chain seq x y z
N MET A 1 40.42 18.78 16.38
CA MET A 1 39.65 17.93 17.34
C MET A 1 38.37 18.66 17.70
N LYS A 2 37.23 18.29 17.09
CA LYS A 2 35.93 18.93 17.32
C LYS A 2 35.19 18.15 18.40
N LYS A 3 34.86 18.81 19.51
CA LYS A 3 34.12 18.23 20.64
C LYS A 3 32.63 18.23 20.29
N ILE A 4 32.03 17.03 20.24
CA ILE A 4 30.60 16.81 20.09
C ILE A 4 29.97 16.98 21.48
N LEU A 5 29.03 17.91 21.61
CA LEU A 5 28.24 18.14 22.81
C LEU A 5 26.97 17.29 22.71
N ILE A 6 26.87 16.25 23.53
CA ILE A 6 25.67 15.40 23.68
C ILE A 6 24.76 16.07 24.71
N LEU A 7 23.53 16.42 24.31
CA LEU A 7 22.48 16.87 25.21
C LEU A 7 21.54 15.69 25.53
N PRO A 8 21.22 15.43 26.81
CA PRO A 8 20.37 14.31 27.19
C PRO A 8 18.88 14.57 26.93
N LEU A 9 18.28 13.51 26.41
CA LEU A 9 16.87 13.20 26.23
C LEU A 9 16.09 13.32 27.57
N ALA A 10 15.04 14.13 27.61
CA ALA A 10 14.06 14.12 28.69
C ALA A 10 12.71 13.61 28.16
N ALA A 11 12.37 12.38 28.54
CA ALA A 11 11.07 11.77 28.32
C ALA A 11 10.01 12.43 29.22
N LEU A 12 8.85 12.75 28.65
CA LEU A 12 7.65 13.08 29.41
C LEU A 12 6.55 12.09 29.01
N ILE A 13 6.42 11.09 29.86
CA ILE A 13 5.34 10.11 29.90
C ILE A 13 4.14 10.81 30.54
N SER A 14 3.03 10.90 29.81
CA SER A 14 1.74 11.29 30.37
C SER A 14 0.78 10.12 30.24
N PHE A 15 0.62 9.37 31.33
CA PHE A 15 -0.47 8.44 31.53
C PHE A 15 -1.78 9.22 31.70
N GLY A 16 -2.75 8.99 30.81
CA GLY A 16 -4.14 9.43 30.98
C GLY A 16 -5.05 8.21 31.04
N ILE A 17 -5.44 7.81 32.24
CA ILE A 17 -6.43 6.76 32.51
C ILE A 17 -7.70 7.47 32.99
N ALA A 18 -8.79 7.40 32.21
CA ALA A 18 -10.18 7.63 32.64
C ALA A 18 -11.09 7.30 31.44
N GLY A 19 -12.15 6.50 31.51
CA GLY A 19 -12.73 5.75 32.61
C GLY A 19 -13.76 4.77 32.04
N CYS A 20 -13.97 3.66 32.76
CA CYS A 20 -15.08 2.75 32.54
C CYS A 20 -16.37 3.39 33.04
N THR A 21 -17.40 3.45 32.20
CA THR A 21 -18.80 3.43 32.67
C THR A 21 -19.56 2.41 31.86
N ALA A 22 -19.90 1.31 32.52
CA ALA A 22 -20.78 0.27 32.04
C ALA A 22 -22.21 0.81 31.93
N GLY A 23 -22.78 0.75 30.74
CA GLY A 23 -24.21 0.88 30.48
C GLY A 23 -24.74 -0.50 30.09
N LYS A 24 -25.43 -1.14 31.01
CA LYS A 24 -26.12 -2.43 30.88
C LYS A 24 -27.58 -2.14 30.56
N GLU A 25 -28.04 -2.38 29.34
CA GLU A 25 -29.48 -2.49 29.05
C GLU A 25 -29.77 -3.66 28.10
N THR A 26 -30.30 -4.70 28.73
CA THR A 26 -31.36 -5.65 28.34
C THR A 26 -31.67 -5.86 26.86
N ILE A 27 -31.41 -7.09 26.45
CA ILE A 27 -31.87 -7.74 25.22
C ILE A 27 -33.33 -8.18 25.43
N GLU A 28 -34.28 -7.61 24.68
CA GLU A 28 -35.58 -8.25 24.47
C GLU A 28 -35.51 -9.10 23.19
N THR A 29 -35.54 -10.42 23.37
CA THR A 29 -35.69 -11.41 22.32
C THR A 29 -37.17 -11.55 21.99
N THR A 30 -37.59 -11.09 20.80
CA THR A 30 -38.90 -11.43 20.24
C THR A 30 -38.72 -12.38 19.06
N SER A 31 -39.36 -13.53 19.24
CA SER A 31 -39.51 -14.64 18.30
C SER A 31 -40.38 -14.26 17.11
N GLN A 32 -39.94 -14.55 15.89
CA GLN A 32 -40.85 -14.97 14.82
C GLN A 32 -40.10 -15.71 13.70
N ALA A 33 -40.40 -17.00 13.55
CA ALA A 33 -40.16 -17.79 12.34
C ALA A 33 -41.11 -17.32 11.22
N PRO A 34 -40.75 -17.53 9.95
CA PRO A 34 -41.30 -18.70 9.27
C PRO A 34 -40.34 -19.45 8.32
N ASP A 35 -40.70 -20.72 8.13
CA ASP A 35 -40.19 -21.72 7.20
C ASP A 35 -39.72 -21.20 5.83
N ALA A 36 -38.56 -21.72 5.39
CA ALA A 36 -38.28 -21.92 3.98
C ALA A 36 -37.44 -23.20 3.81
N GLN A 37 -38.03 -24.15 3.10
CA GLN A 37 -37.45 -25.43 2.70
C GLN A 37 -36.15 -25.23 1.92
N VAL A 38 -35.09 -25.94 2.32
CA VAL A 38 -33.91 -26.15 1.48
C VAL A 38 -33.91 -27.61 1.04
N THR A 39 -34.11 -27.80 -0.26
CA THR A 39 -33.94 -29.06 -0.97
C THR A 39 -32.44 -29.32 -1.17
N SER A 40 -31.94 -30.39 -0.58
CA SER A 40 -30.61 -30.93 -0.84
C SER A 40 -30.55 -31.53 -2.24
N SER A 41 -29.51 -31.20 -2.99
CA SER A 41 -29.13 -31.93 -4.21
C SER A 41 -27.63 -32.16 -4.12
N ASP A 42 -27.29 -33.42 -3.82
CA ASP A 42 -25.95 -33.97 -3.88
C ASP A 42 -25.36 -33.77 -5.28
N VAL A 43 -24.20 -33.13 -5.35
CA VAL A 43 -23.31 -33.16 -6.51
C VAL A 43 -21.99 -33.73 -6.04
N GLU A 44 -21.77 -35.00 -6.36
CA GLU A 44 -20.46 -35.61 -6.44
C GLU A 44 -19.62 -34.84 -7.46
N THR A 45 -18.39 -34.48 -7.10
CA THR A 45 -17.39 -34.06 -8.08
C THR A 45 -16.13 -34.86 -7.85
N GLU A 46 -15.82 -35.67 -8.85
CA GLU A 46 -14.70 -36.59 -8.91
C GLU A 46 -13.37 -35.84 -8.86
N ALA A 47 -12.47 -36.33 -8.01
CA ALA A 47 -11.07 -35.97 -8.04
C ALA A 47 -10.40 -36.72 -9.21
N THR A 48 -9.96 -35.98 -10.23
CA THR A 48 -9.03 -36.48 -11.24
C THR A 48 -7.63 -35.98 -10.92
N SER A 49 -6.74 -36.93 -10.73
CA SER A 49 -5.29 -36.77 -10.64
C SER A 49 -4.71 -36.58 -12.04
N ASP A 50 -3.90 -35.55 -12.26
CA ASP A 50 -2.91 -35.58 -13.33
C ASP A 50 -1.57 -35.01 -12.87
N ALA A 51 -0.55 -35.84 -13.02
CA ALA A 51 0.83 -35.57 -12.72
C ALA A 51 1.53 -35.13 -14.01
N GLY A 52 2.09 -33.92 -14.00
CA GLY A 52 2.83 -33.37 -15.14
C GLY A 52 4.16 -32.77 -14.69
N GLU A 53 5.16 -33.62 -14.64
CA GLU A 53 6.59 -33.31 -14.52
C GLU A 53 7.10 -32.66 -15.82
N SER A 54 7.76 -31.50 -15.76
CA SER A 54 8.78 -31.15 -16.76
C SER A 54 9.74 -30.06 -16.28
N SER A 55 11.00 -30.48 -16.20
CA SER A 55 12.24 -29.73 -16.06
C SER A 55 12.51 -28.78 -17.24
N SER A 56 13.19 -27.65 -16.99
CA SER A 56 14.38 -27.24 -17.76
C SER A 56 14.99 -25.99 -17.17
N GLU A 57 16.23 -26.13 -16.71
CA GLU A 57 17.17 -25.08 -16.36
C GLU A 57 17.59 -24.31 -17.62
N ALA A 58 17.80 -22.99 -17.49
CA ALA A 58 18.59 -22.22 -18.44
C ALA A 58 19.32 -21.10 -17.69
N GLU A 59 20.59 -21.37 -17.40
CA GLU A 59 21.56 -20.37 -16.97
C GLU A 59 21.71 -19.28 -18.04
N THR A 60 21.66 -18.01 -17.64
CA THR A 60 22.13 -16.91 -18.50
C THR A 60 23.05 -16.00 -17.72
N SER A 61 24.28 -15.96 -18.22
CA SER A 61 25.44 -15.23 -17.73
C SER A 61 25.17 -13.73 -17.56
N VAL A 62 25.34 -13.30 -16.31
CA VAL A 62 25.44 -11.90 -15.89
C VAL A 62 26.59 -11.18 -16.61
N LYS A 63 26.25 -10.14 -17.40
CA LYS A 63 27.19 -9.10 -17.81
C LYS A 63 26.87 -7.85 -16.99
N ALA A 64 27.55 -7.71 -15.86
CA ALA A 64 27.48 -6.53 -15.02
C ALA A 64 28.08 -5.34 -15.79
N SER A 65 27.21 -4.50 -16.32
CA SER A 65 27.56 -3.17 -16.82
C SER A 65 27.54 -2.24 -15.61
N GLU A 66 28.72 -1.81 -15.18
CA GLU A 66 28.90 -0.81 -14.14
C GLU A 66 28.37 0.54 -14.66
N THR A 67 27.08 0.80 -14.42
CA THR A 67 26.48 2.10 -14.69
C THR A 67 26.72 2.99 -13.48
N SER A 68 27.60 3.98 -13.66
CA SER A 68 27.80 5.09 -12.74
C SER A 68 26.46 5.70 -12.35
N THR A 69 26.12 5.57 -11.07
CA THR A 69 24.90 6.11 -10.48
C THR A 69 25.12 7.59 -10.23
N GLU A 70 24.79 8.41 -11.23
CA GLU A 70 24.62 9.85 -11.06
C GLU A 70 23.33 10.03 -10.25
N ASP A 71 23.48 10.44 -8.98
CA ASP A 71 22.41 10.65 -8.00
C ASP A 71 21.53 11.84 -8.44
N THR A 72 20.70 11.60 -9.46
CA THR A 72 19.75 12.57 -9.98
C THR A 72 18.52 12.51 -9.09
N THR A 73 18.48 13.43 -8.13
CA THR A 73 17.32 13.63 -7.26
C THR A 73 16.08 13.99 -8.09
N GLU A 74 15.16 13.04 -8.28
CA GLU A 74 13.89 13.28 -8.95
C GLU A 74 13.00 14.21 -8.11
N LYS A 75 12.25 15.09 -8.77
CA LYS A 75 11.37 16.08 -8.13
C LYS A 75 9.96 15.99 -8.70
N ASN A 76 8.96 16.31 -7.90
CA ASN A 76 7.58 16.45 -8.35
C ASN A 76 7.35 17.77 -9.12
N ALA A 77 6.12 17.98 -9.60
CA ALA A 77 5.70 19.18 -10.34
C ALA A 77 5.92 20.49 -9.56
N ASP A 78 5.92 20.44 -8.24
CA ASP A 78 6.16 21.59 -7.35
C ASP A 78 7.66 21.82 -7.06
N GLY A 79 8.55 21.02 -7.66
CA GLY A 79 10.00 21.09 -7.43
C GLY A 79 10.47 20.47 -6.12
N VAL A 80 9.62 19.71 -5.43
CA VAL A 80 9.94 18.99 -4.19
C VAL A 80 10.56 17.64 -4.51
N GLU A 81 11.65 17.30 -3.83
CA GLU A 81 12.32 16.00 -3.94
C GLU A 81 11.37 14.84 -3.63
N LEU A 82 11.38 13.83 -4.49
CA LEU A 82 10.67 12.57 -4.27
C LEU A 82 11.41 11.71 -3.25
N ALA A 83 10.69 11.20 -2.25
CA ALA A 83 11.21 10.23 -1.29
C ALA A 83 11.21 8.80 -1.85
N ILE A 84 10.25 8.50 -2.73
CA ILE A 84 10.23 7.29 -3.54
C ILE A 84 10.29 7.72 -5.01
N PRO A 85 11.37 7.41 -5.75
CA PRO A 85 11.52 7.84 -7.14
C PRO A 85 10.41 7.29 -8.05
N GLY A 86 10.03 8.12 -9.03
CA GLY A 86 9.05 7.83 -10.06
C GLY A 86 7.61 8.22 -9.72
N THR A 87 6.75 7.97 -10.72
CA THR A 87 5.29 8.04 -10.59
C THR A 87 4.76 6.62 -10.49
N TRP A 88 3.74 6.44 -9.67
CA TRP A 88 3.05 5.18 -9.43
C TRP A 88 1.60 5.30 -9.88
N GLN A 89 0.97 4.19 -10.23
CA GLN A 89 -0.38 4.17 -10.78
C GLN A 89 -1.24 3.09 -10.14
N ALA A 90 -2.50 3.42 -9.89
CA ALA A 90 -3.51 2.45 -9.48
C ALA A 90 -3.85 1.48 -10.62
N ALA A 91 -4.71 0.51 -10.32
CA ALA A 91 -5.31 -0.33 -11.35
C ALA A 91 -6.02 0.54 -12.41
N SER A 92 -5.95 0.09 -13.66
CA SER A 92 -6.60 0.76 -14.77
C SER A 92 -8.06 0.36 -14.90
N ILE A 93 -8.88 1.34 -15.25
CA ILE A 93 -10.26 1.12 -15.67
C ILE A 93 -10.36 1.27 -17.19
N VAL A 94 -11.16 0.42 -17.84
CA VAL A 94 -11.47 0.57 -19.26
C VAL A 94 -12.47 1.71 -19.40
N THR A 95 -12.04 2.78 -20.07
CA THR A 95 -12.88 3.93 -20.37
C THR A 95 -13.83 3.63 -21.54
N LYS A 96 -14.80 4.51 -21.80
CA LYS A 96 -15.77 4.35 -22.90
C LYS A 96 -15.14 4.26 -24.30
N ASP A 97 -13.90 4.72 -24.44
CA ASP A 97 -13.13 4.69 -25.68
C ASP A 97 -12.23 3.45 -25.79
N ASP A 98 -12.50 2.41 -24.99
CA ASP A 98 -11.72 1.16 -24.86
C ASP A 98 -10.24 1.39 -24.47
N LYS A 99 -9.93 2.56 -23.92
CA LYS A 99 -8.60 2.87 -23.38
C LYS A 99 -8.55 2.54 -21.90
N ALA A 100 -7.55 1.78 -21.50
CA ALA A 100 -7.26 1.52 -20.09
C ALA A 100 -6.46 2.69 -19.51
N GLU A 101 -7.05 3.44 -18.60
CA GLU A 101 -6.39 4.52 -17.86
C GLU A 101 -6.37 4.20 -16.36
N PRO A 102 -5.25 4.40 -15.65
CA PRO A 102 -5.22 4.30 -14.20
C PRO A 102 -6.26 5.20 -13.55
N GLU A 103 -6.90 4.72 -12.49
CA GLU A 103 -7.86 5.53 -11.72
C GLU A 103 -7.20 6.79 -11.14
N PHE A 104 -5.94 6.66 -10.70
CA PHE A 104 -5.13 7.78 -10.23
C PHE A 104 -3.63 7.44 -10.33
N TYR A 105 -2.82 8.49 -10.26
CA TYR A 105 -1.37 8.43 -10.15
C TYR A 105 -0.91 9.00 -8.82
N VAL A 106 0.25 8.55 -8.36
CA VAL A 106 0.84 8.90 -7.06
C VAL A 106 2.32 9.25 -7.20
N GLN A 107 2.75 10.29 -6.47
CA GLN A 107 4.15 10.59 -6.19
C GLN A 107 4.36 10.75 -4.69
N PHE A 108 5.47 10.22 -4.18
CA PHE A 108 5.78 10.24 -2.75
C PHE A 108 6.88 11.26 -2.45
N THR A 109 6.59 12.20 -1.56
CA THR A 109 7.61 13.07 -0.95
C THR A 109 7.93 12.57 0.46
N LYS A 110 8.78 13.30 1.21
CA LYS A 110 9.06 12.96 2.62
C LYS A 110 7.89 13.22 3.56
N THR A 111 6.95 14.07 3.18
CA THR A 111 5.88 14.58 4.07
C THR A 111 4.48 14.36 3.54
N GLU A 112 4.33 14.05 2.25
CA GLU A 112 3.05 13.94 1.57
C GLU A 112 3.04 12.83 0.53
N ILE A 113 1.88 12.18 0.40
CA ILE A 113 1.50 11.37 -0.76
C ILE A 113 0.70 12.28 -1.68
N CYS A 114 1.24 12.59 -2.86
CA CYS A 114 0.58 13.45 -3.85
C CYS A 114 -0.19 12.60 -4.85
N TYR A 115 -1.50 12.82 -4.95
CA TYR A 115 -2.40 12.15 -5.87
C TYR A 115 -2.74 13.06 -7.05
N GLY A 116 -2.94 12.48 -8.24
CA GLY A 116 -3.35 13.24 -9.41
C GLY A 116 -3.45 12.40 -10.68
N HIS A 117 -3.28 13.06 -11.82
CA HIS A 117 -3.37 12.44 -13.15
C HIS A 117 -2.16 12.81 -14.03
N MET A 118 -2.10 12.20 -15.21
CA MET A 118 -1.08 12.51 -16.22
C MET A 118 -1.68 13.40 -17.32
N THR A 119 -1.03 14.51 -17.63
CA THR A 119 -1.35 15.38 -18.77
C THR A 119 -0.08 15.59 -19.59
N ASP A 120 -0.11 15.31 -20.89
CA ASP A 120 1.04 15.46 -21.79
C ASP A 120 2.34 14.81 -21.26
N GLY A 121 2.20 13.62 -20.65
CA GLY A 121 3.32 12.88 -20.07
C GLY A 121 3.85 13.46 -18.74
N GLN A 122 3.17 14.44 -18.15
CA GLN A 122 3.55 15.07 -16.89
C GLN A 122 2.52 14.81 -15.80
N PHE A 123 3.00 14.60 -14.58
CA PHE A 123 2.15 14.44 -13.41
C PHE A 123 1.57 15.78 -12.99
N VAL A 124 0.24 15.84 -12.83
CA VAL A 124 -0.50 17.01 -12.36
C VAL A 124 -1.17 16.66 -11.03
N LYS A 125 -0.70 17.29 -9.95
CA LYS A 125 -1.22 17.06 -8.59
C LYS A 125 -2.64 17.62 -8.45
N GLU A 126 -3.52 16.84 -7.83
CA GLU A 126 -4.88 17.24 -7.48
C GLU A 126 -5.07 17.44 -5.97
N TYR A 127 -4.56 16.50 -5.17
CA TYR A 127 -4.62 16.56 -3.71
C TYR A 127 -3.44 15.81 -3.06
N SER A 128 -3.28 15.96 -1.75
CA SER A 128 -2.28 15.24 -0.98
C SER A 128 -2.84 14.72 0.34
N ASP A 129 -2.30 13.59 0.78
CA ASP A 129 -2.44 13.09 2.15
C ASP A 129 -1.11 13.27 2.88
N LYS A 130 -1.19 13.47 4.20
CA LYS A 130 -0.01 13.69 5.03
C LYS A 130 0.65 12.37 5.41
N ILE A 131 1.95 12.26 5.16
CA ILE A 131 2.79 11.17 5.66
C ILE A 131 3.18 11.46 7.11
N LEU A 132 2.98 10.46 7.96
CA LEU A 132 3.33 10.52 9.39
C LEU A 132 4.51 9.61 9.72
N ARG A 133 4.72 8.56 8.93
CA ARG A 133 5.90 7.69 9.03
C ARG A 133 6.36 7.30 7.63
N PHE A 134 7.67 7.35 7.43
CA PHE A 134 8.33 6.94 6.21
C PHE A 134 9.57 6.15 6.58
N ASP A 135 9.59 4.86 6.23
CA ASP A 135 10.74 3.99 6.40
C ASP A 135 11.21 3.48 5.04
N LYS A 136 12.53 3.45 4.85
CA LYS A 136 13.20 2.85 3.70
C LYS A 136 14.18 1.80 4.19
N SER A 137 13.99 0.58 3.73
CA SER A 137 14.90 -0.53 3.98
C SER A 137 16.10 -0.49 3.02
N ILE A 138 17.20 -1.15 3.40
CA ILE A 138 18.46 -1.15 2.63
C ILE A 138 18.33 -1.86 1.27
N ASP A 139 17.39 -2.79 1.18
CA ASP A 139 17.00 -3.56 -0.01
C ASP A 139 16.08 -2.78 -0.96
N GLY A 140 15.73 -1.53 -0.62
CA GLY A 140 14.91 -0.67 -1.47
C GLY A 140 13.39 -0.84 -1.26
N HIS A 141 12.96 -1.54 -0.21
CA HIS A 141 11.55 -1.58 0.17
C HIS A 141 11.17 -0.34 0.99
N TYR A 142 9.94 0.13 0.81
CA TYR A 142 9.41 1.29 1.49
C TYR A 142 8.19 0.91 2.34
N LEU A 143 8.02 1.63 3.46
CA LEU A 143 6.79 1.62 4.26
C LEU A 143 6.38 3.07 4.52
N VAL A 144 5.18 3.42 4.09
CA VAL A 144 4.63 4.78 4.16
C VAL A 144 3.31 4.71 4.92
N GLN A 145 3.25 5.33 6.09
CA GLN A 145 2.00 5.46 6.85
C GLN A 145 1.49 6.89 6.74
N ALA A 146 0.24 7.01 6.30
CA ALA A 146 -0.42 8.28 6.07
C ALA A 146 -1.80 8.33 6.73
N GLU A 147 -2.31 9.53 6.89
CA GLU A 147 -3.67 9.82 7.35
C GLU A 147 -4.38 10.67 6.30
N SER A 148 -5.51 10.17 5.81
CA SER A 148 -6.43 10.92 4.95
C SER A 148 -7.66 11.35 5.73
N ALA A 149 -8.20 12.50 5.38
CA ALA A 149 -9.49 12.95 5.90
C ALA A 149 -10.66 12.02 5.48
N LYS A 150 -10.50 11.27 4.39
CA LYS A 150 -11.55 10.40 3.82
C LYS A 150 -11.42 8.94 4.24
N SER A 151 -10.23 8.38 4.08
CA SER A 151 -9.95 6.94 4.30
C SER A 151 -9.40 6.63 5.69
N GLY A 152 -9.16 7.64 6.53
CA GLY A 152 -8.53 7.45 7.83
C GLY A 152 -7.06 7.10 7.69
N ARG A 153 -6.58 6.16 8.52
CA ARG A 153 -5.18 5.75 8.61
C ARG A 153 -4.90 4.54 7.72
N TYR A 154 -3.87 4.62 6.92
CA TYR A 154 -3.48 3.53 6.01
C TYR A 154 -1.97 3.46 5.79
N THR A 155 -1.54 2.34 5.23
CA THR A 155 -0.15 2.05 4.92
C THR A 155 -0.01 1.67 3.45
N PHE A 156 0.97 2.26 2.76
CA PHE A 156 1.56 1.67 1.58
C PHE A 156 2.85 0.96 1.96
N LYS A 157 3.01 -0.29 1.51
CA LYS A 157 4.22 -1.07 1.73
C LYS A 157 4.65 -1.67 0.41
N THR A 158 5.93 -1.55 0.07
CA THR A 158 6.49 -2.23 -1.10
C THR A 158 6.34 -3.73 -0.94
N SER A 159 5.82 -4.41 -1.97
CA SER A 159 5.66 -5.87 -1.95
C SER A 159 6.99 -6.55 -1.69
N GLN A 160 6.97 -7.68 -0.97
CA GLN A 160 8.20 -8.38 -0.58
C GLN A 160 8.95 -8.96 -1.78
N ASP A 161 8.23 -9.37 -2.81
CA ASP A 161 8.79 -10.06 -3.97
C ASP A 161 8.98 -9.14 -5.19
N ASP A 162 8.34 -7.96 -5.20
CA ASP A 162 8.39 -7.02 -6.32
C ASP A 162 8.45 -5.56 -5.83
N THR A 163 9.62 -4.93 -5.98
CA THR A 163 9.84 -3.53 -5.59
C THR A 163 9.14 -2.51 -6.48
N THR A 164 8.52 -2.96 -7.57
CA THR A 164 7.69 -2.12 -8.46
C THR A 164 6.23 -2.13 -8.07
N ILE A 165 5.84 -2.87 -7.03
CA ILE A 165 4.47 -2.92 -6.49
C ILE A 165 4.48 -2.35 -5.06
N MET A 166 3.50 -1.50 -4.76
CA MET A 166 3.18 -1.08 -3.39
C MET A 166 1.77 -1.54 -3.03
N GLU A 167 1.71 -2.39 -2.02
CA GLU A 167 0.51 -2.94 -1.43
C GLU A 167 -0.13 -1.89 -0.51
N TYR A 168 -1.45 -1.76 -0.60
CA TYR A 168 -2.23 -0.88 0.25
C TYR A 168 -2.91 -1.65 1.38
N TYR A 169 -2.80 -1.12 2.59
CA TYR A 169 -3.46 -1.64 3.78
C TYR A 169 -4.24 -0.53 4.48
N SER A 170 -5.52 -0.77 4.75
CA SER A 170 -6.41 0.16 5.47
C SER A 170 -6.19 0.19 6.99
N THR A 171 -4.92 0.14 7.41
CA THR A 171 -4.48 0.14 8.81
C THR A 171 -3.01 0.58 8.92
N TRP A 172 -2.58 0.91 10.13
CA TRP A 172 -1.16 1.07 10.49
C TRP A 172 -0.59 -0.12 11.26
N GLU A 173 -1.45 -1.04 11.69
CA GLU A 173 -1.06 -2.15 12.54
C GLU A 173 -0.62 -3.33 11.67
N ASP A 174 0.68 -3.65 11.70
CA ASP A 174 1.25 -4.75 10.91
C ASP A 174 0.53 -6.09 11.13
N ALA A 175 0.04 -6.33 12.35
CA ALA A 175 -0.70 -7.53 12.72
C ALA A 175 -2.05 -7.67 11.97
N GLU A 176 -2.59 -6.56 11.44
CA GLU A 176 -3.86 -6.53 10.72
C GLU A 176 -3.69 -6.52 9.19
N PHE A 177 -2.46 -6.51 8.67
CA PHE A 177 -2.22 -6.37 7.22
C PHE A 177 -2.92 -7.43 6.38
N ALA A 178 -2.93 -8.69 6.82
CA ALA A 178 -3.59 -9.77 6.10
C ALA A 178 -5.09 -9.49 5.86
N ASP A 179 -5.78 -8.93 6.86
CA ASP A 179 -7.23 -8.66 6.81
C ASP A 179 -7.57 -7.30 6.20
N LYS A 180 -6.60 -6.37 6.17
CA LYS A 180 -6.79 -4.98 5.76
C LYS A 180 -6.21 -4.64 4.39
N TYR A 181 -5.69 -5.64 3.69
CA TYR A 181 -5.19 -5.51 2.33
C TYR A 181 -6.31 -5.10 1.35
N VAL A 182 -6.01 -4.15 0.47
CA VAL A 182 -6.93 -3.71 -0.60
C VAL A 182 -6.19 -3.70 -1.93
N GLY A 183 -6.33 -4.78 -2.70
CA GLY A 183 -5.69 -4.91 -4.01
C GLY A 183 -6.08 -3.80 -5.00
N GLY A 184 -7.33 -3.35 -4.99
CA GLY A 184 -7.79 -2.26 -5.86
C GLY A 184 -7.17 -0.89 -5.55
N SER A 185 -6.63 -0.70 -4.34
CA SER A 185 -5.94 0.53 -3.93
C SER A 185 -4.41 0.37 -3.96
N SER A 186 -3.92 -0.83 -4.24
CA SER A 186 -2.48 -1.08 -4.43
C SER A 186 -2.04 -0.48 -5.76
N ILE A 187 -0.78 -0.06 -5.82
CA ILE A 187 -0.25 0.70 -6.95
C ILE A 187 1.00 0.03 -7.51
N SER A 188 1.25 0.25 -8.80
CA SER A 188 2.43 -0.23 -9.51
C SER A 188 3.24 0.95 -10.03
N LYS A 189 4.55 0.78 -10.16
CA LYS A 189 5.43 1.82 -10.69
C LYS A 189 5.17 1.99 -12.18
N CYS A 190 4.99 3.23 -12.65
CA CYS A 190 4.90 3.49 -14.08
C CYS A 190 6.21 3.09 -14.76
N THR A 191 6.13 2.26 -15.78
CA THR A 191 7.26 1.96 -16.66
C THR A 191 7.46 3.13 -17.63
N LYS A 192 8.68 3.65 -17.71
CA LYS A 192 9.08 4.66 -18.70
C LYS A 192 9.30 4.00 -20.06
#